data_AF-A0A645F7V7-F1
#
_entry.id   AF-A0A645F7V7-F1
#
_cell.length_a   1.000
_cell.length_b   1.000
_cell.length_c   1.000
_cell.angle_alpha   90.00
_cell.angle_beta   90.00
_cell.angle_gamma   90.00
#
_symmetry.space_group_name_H-M   'P 1'
#
loop_
_entity.id
_entity.type
_entity.pdbx_description
1 polymer ?
#
loop_
_entity_poly.entity_id
_entity_poly.type
_entity_poly.pdbx_seq_one_letter_code
_entity_poly.pdbx_strand_id
1 'polypeptide(L)'
;MIRYASLMKNLNQKYKNCSDEIDTKLNEVLDLLLNQSTENSQQINKDLLFIKGQIRREEARSACRFVGLKPENVHFLDLPFYETGQVKKGNLSEADVNIVIDLIKTVNPHQIFVAGDLADPHGTHKVCLNAVLAAIDELKPTGILDECRVWMYRGAWAEWEIDHIEMAVPISPEQLRNKRNSILRHQSQMESAPYLGNDERLFWQRSEDRNRATAMLYQNLGLASYEAIEAFVEYKF
;
A
#
# COMPACT_ATOMS: atom_id res chain seq x y z
N MET A 1 -4.06 15.74 6.89
CA MET A 1 -2.62 16.15 6.93
C MET A 1 -2.33 17.31 7.88
N ILE A 2 -3.09 18.42 7.80
CA ILE A 2 -2.89 19.62 8.64
C ILE A 2 -2.74 19.29 10.12
N ARG A 3 -3.64 18.46 10.69
CA ARG A 3 -3.58 18.07 12.11
C ARG A 3 -2.24 17.48 12.56
N TYR A 4 -1.55 16.72 11.69
CA TYR A 4 -0.26 16.13 12.02
C TYR A 4 0.84 17.20 12.03
N ALA A 5 0.87 18.08 11.03
CA ALA A 5 1.80 19.19 10.97
C ALA A 5 1.60 20.17 12.14
N SER A 6 0.35 20.50 12.47
CA SER A 6 0.02 21.33 13.64
C SER A 6 0.45 20.69 14.96
N LEU A 7 0.25 19.37 15.13
CA LEU A 7 0.71 18.65 16.30
C LEU A 7 2.23 18.71 16.45
N MET A 8 2.98 18.43 15.37
CA MET A 8 4.44 18.49 15.37
C MET A 8 4.95 19.88 15.75
N LYS A 9 4.34 20.94 15.20
CA LYS A 9 4.65 22.33 15.54
C LYS A 9 4.40 22.63 17.02
N ASN A 10 3.24 22.26 17.55
CA ASN A 10 2.90 22.48 18.96
C ASN A 10 3.86 21.75 19.91
N LEU A 11 4.28 20.53 19.56
CA LEU A 11 5.28 19.78 20.33
C LEU A 11 6.66 20.47 20.27
N ASN A 12 7.09 20.89 19.08
CA ASN A 12 8.36 21.58 18.89
C ASN A 12 8.44 22.88 19.72
N GLN A 13 7.36 23.67 19.72
CA GLN A 13 7.25 24.90 20.50
C GLN A 13 7.26 24.66 22.01
N LYS A 14 6.60 23.60 22.48
CA LYS A 14 6.47 23.30 23.92
C LYS A 14 7.76 22.81 24.55
N TYR A 15 8.49 21.92 23.88
CA TYR A 15 9.63 21.20 24.49
C TYR A 15 11.01 21.80 24.13
N LYS A 16 11.05 23.11 23.80
CA LYS A 16 12.18 23.85 23.23
C LYS A 16 13.59 23.28 23.47
N ASN A 17 14.26 22.99 22.35
CA ASN A 17 15.66 23.34 22.01
C ASN A 17 16.00 23.08 20.51
N CYS A 18 15.01 23.03 19.60
CA CYS A 18 15.23 22.75 18.18
C CYS A 18 15.24 24.04 17.35
N SER A 19 16.08 24.06 16.30
CA SER A 19 16.42 25.24 15.49
C SER A 19 15.20 25.95 14.90
N ASP A 20 15.36 27.25 14.65
CA ASP A 20 14.39 28.09 13.90
C ASP A 20 13.97 27.43 12.57
N GLU A 21 14.79 26.52 12.03
CA GLU A 21 14.56 25.80 10.79
C GLU A 21 13.35 24.86 10.83
N ILE A 22 13.13 24.08 11.90
CA ILE A 22 12.01 23.11 11.96
C ILE A 22 10.67 23.85 12.02
N ASP A 23 10.58 24.90 12.84
CA ASP A 23 9.37 25.72 12.92
C ASP A 23 9.12 26.44 11.58
N THR A 24 10.16 26.94 10.92
CA THR A 24 10.06 27.54 9.58
C THR A 24 9.50 26.54 8.57
N LYS A 25 10.08 25.33 8.48
CA LYS A 25 9.61 24.28 7.57
C LYS A 25 8.17 23.84 7.85
N LEU A 26 7.79 23.70 9.12
CA LEU A 26 6.42 23.33 9.50
C LEU A 26 5.43 24.45 9.16
N ASN A 27 5.82 25.72 9.30
CA ASN A 27 5.00 26.86 8.88
C ASN A 27 4.79 26.86 7.37
N GLU A 28 5.86 26.72 6.57
CA GLU A 28 5.77 26.63 5.11
C GLU A 28 4.84 25.50 4.67
N VAL A 29 4.97 24.33 5.28
CA VAL A 29 4.11 23.16 4.98
C VAL A 29 2.66 23.42 5.37
N LEU A 30 2.41 24.04 6.51
CA LEU A 30 1.05 24.40 6.94
C LEU A 30 0.42 25.43 6.01
N ASP A 31 1.18 26.46 5.62
CA ASP A 31 0.72 27.50 4.69
C ASP A 31 0.38 26.89 3.33
N LEU A 32 1.20 25.99 2.82
CA LEU A 32 0.91 25.24 1.59
C LEU A 32 -0.34 24.37 1.68
N LEU A 33 -0.59 23.74 2.84
CA LEU A 33 -1.76 22.88 3.05
C LEU A 33 -3.06 23.67 3.22
N LEU A 34 -2.99 24.88 3.80
CA LEU A 34 -4.13 25.74 4.10
C LEU A 34 -4.52 26.63 2.93
N ASN A 35 -3.54 27.17 2.20
CA ASN A 35 -3.74 28.14 1.13
C ASN A 35 -3.61 27.47 -0.24
N GLN A 36 -4.45 26.47 -0.55
CA GLN A 36 -4.39 25.61 -1.75
C GLN A 36 -4.46 26.36 -3.11
N SER A 37 -3.48 27.19 -3.42
CA SER A 37 -3.41 28.00 -4.63
C SER A 37 -2.02 27.91 -5.27
N THR A 38 -1.57 26.70 -5.59
CA THR A 38 -0.43 26.46 -6.48
C THR A 38 -0.53 25.07 -7.14
N GLU A 39 -1.63 24.81 -7.87
CA GLU A 39 -1.74 23.59 -8.71
C GLU A 39 -0.84 23.62 -9.97
N ASN A 40 -0.04 24.68 -10.20
CA ASN A 40 0.73 24.83 -11.44
C ASN A 40 2.27 24.78 -11.30
N SER A 41 2.83 24.48 -10.12
CA SER A 41 4.28 24.23 -10.02
C SER A 41 4.57 22.75 -10.29
N GLN A 42 5.18 22.44 -11.44
CA GLN A 42 5.68 21.09 -11.80
C GLN A 42 6.62 20.49 -10.74
N GLN A 43 7.18 21.33 -9.86
CA GLN A 43 8.03 20.93 -8.75
C GLN A 43 7.26 21.04 -7.42
N ILE A 44 6.97 19.89 -6.81
CA ILE A 44 6.32 19.82 -5.51
C ILE A 44 7.34 20.17 -4.42
N ASN A 45 6.93 20.94 -3.41
CA ASN A 45 7.76 21.23 -2.23
C ASN A 45 8.28 19.93 -1.59
N LYS A 46 9.60 19.80 -1.46
CA LYS A 46 10.27 18.58 -0.97
C LYS A 46 9.96 18.28 0.49
N ASP A 47 9.88 19.29 1.35
CA ASP A 47 9.56 19.11 2.77
C ASP A 47 8.10 18.66 2.94
N LEU A 48 7.18 19.18 2.13
CA LEU A 48 5.80 18.70 2.08
C LEU A 48 5.75 17.22 1.67
N LEU A 49 6.46 16.82 0.60
CA LEU A 49 6.53 15.42 0.17
C LEU A 49 7.12 14.53 1.27
N PHE A 50 8.20 14.96 1.90
CA PHE A 50 8.85 14.24 2.99
C PHE A 50 7.88 14.01 4.16
N ILE A 51 7.21 15.06 4.65
CA ILE A 51 6.25 14.96 5.74
C ILE A 51 5.06 14.06 5.35
N LYS A 52 4.55 14.20 4.11
CA LYS A 52 3.50 13.30 3.59
C LYS A 52 3.96 11.85 3.60
N GLY A 53 5.19 11.59 3.16
CA GLY A 53 5.82 10.28 3.17
C GLY A 53 5.91 9.70 4.58
N GLN A 54 6.49 10.45 5.52
CA GLN A 54 6.66 9.99 6.90
C GLN A 54 5.33 9.66 7.59
N ILE A 55 4.30 10.50 7.42
CA ILE A 55 2.96 10.22 7.96
C ILE A 55 2.42 8.88 7.42
N ARG A 56 2.52 8.64 6.11
CA ARG A 56 2.05 7.39 5.50
C ARG A 56 2.88 6.18 5.94
N ARG A 57 4.19 6.34 6.13
CA ARG A 57 5.07 5.27 6.66
C ARG A 57 4.66 4.89 8.08
N GLU A 58 4.42 5.87 8.96
CA GLU A 58 3.99 5.60 10.33
C GLU A 58 2.58 5.02 10.42
N GLU A 59 1.67 5.43 9.54
CA GLU A 59 0.36 4.80 9.41
C GLU A 59 0.48 3.33 8.97
N ALA A 60 1.35 3.03 7.99
CA ALA A 60 1.64 1.66 7.57
C ALA A 60 2.29 0.83 8.70
N ARG A 61 3.27 1.36 9.42
CA ARG A 61 3.87 0.71 10.59
C ARG A 61 2.83 0.46 11.69
N SER A 62 1.89 1.39 11.90
CA SER A 62 0.78 1.22 12.84
C SER A 62 -0.14 0.06 12.44
N ALA A 63 -0.47 -0.05 11.14
CA ALA A 63 -1.24 -1.17 10.61
C ALA A 63 -0.49 -2.51 10.78
N CYS A 64 0.78 -2.57 10.40
CA CYS A 64 1.65 -3.75 10.57
C CYS A 64 1.72 -4.21 12.04
N ARG A 65 1.97 -3.29 12.98
CA ARG A 65 2.00 -3.62 14.41
C ARG A 65 0.67 -4.15 14.92
N PHE A 66 -0.43 -3.59 14.43
CA PHE A 66 -1.77 -4.02 14.85
C PHE A 66 -2.10 -5.45 14.41
N VAL A 67 -1.65 -5.86 13.23
CA VAL A 67 -1.80 -7.25 12.76
C VAL A 67 -0.72 -8.19 13.31
N GLY A 68 0.14 -7.72 14.22
CA GLY A 68 1.15 -8.52 14.91
C GLY A 68 2.49 -8.65 14.16
N LEU A 69 2.72 -7.88 13.09
CA LEU A 69 3.99 -7.89 12.37
C LEU A 69 5.06 -7.12 13.17
N LYS A 70 6.22 -7.75 13.34
CA LYS A 70 7.35 -7.14 14.05
C LYS A 70 7.98 -6.01 13.23
N PRO A 71 8.44 -4.91 13.85
CA PRO A 71 9.00 -3.76 13.13
C PRO A 71 10.16 -4.09 12.19
N GLU A 72 11.00 -5.06 12.55
CA GLU A 72 12.15 -5.52 11.76
C GLU A 72 11.76 -6.19 10.43
N ASN A 73 10.52 -6.67 10.32
CA ASN A 73 9.97 -7.28 9.10
C ASN A 73 9.25 -6.26 8.21
N VAL A 74 9.27 -4.97 8.56
CA VAL A 74 8.62 -3.89 7.81
C VAL A 74 9.67 -3.10 7.05
N HIS A 75 9.81 -3.40 5.77
CA HIS A 75 10.79 -2.78 4.88
C HIS A 75 10.13 -1.74 3.98
N PHE A 76 10.71 -0.54 3.95
CA PHE A 76 10.37 0.49 2.96
C PHE A 76 11.49 0.50 1.93
N LEU A 77 11.19 0.03 0.72
CA LEU A 77 12.21 -0.22 -0.31
C LEU A 77 12.72 1.05 -0.99
N ASP A 78 11.96 2.14 -0.90
CA ASP A 78 12.34 3.46 -1.42
C ASP A 78 12.86 3.38 -2.87
N LEU A 79 12.10 2.64 -3.69
CA LEU A 79 12.48 2.29 -5.05
C LEU A 79 12.77 3.56 -5.87
N PRO A 80 13.95 3.66 -6.54
CA PRO A 80 14.35 4.82 -7.34
C PRO A 80 13.29 5.39 -8.28
N PHE A 81 12.47 4.55 -8.92
CA PHE A 81 11.41 5.03 -9.83
C PHE A 81 10.35 5.89 -9.11
N TYR A 82 10.16 5.69 -7.80
CA TYR A 82 9.16 6.38 -6.98
C TYR A 82 9.70 7.70 -6.40
N GLU A 83 11.00 7.77 -6.15
CA GLU A 83 11.71 8.88 -5.48
C GLU A 83 12.18 9.98 -6.46
N THR A 84 11.40 10.27 -7.50
CA THR A 84 11.74 11.30 -8.51
C THR A 84 11.49 12.73 -8.05
N GLY A 85 10.74 12.93 -6.96
CA GLY A 85 10.28 14.25 -6.51
C GLY A 85 9.30 14.96 -7.47
N GLN A 86 8.84 14.25 -8.51
CA GLN A 86 7.91 14.75 -9.53
C GLN A 86 6.55 14.04 -9.43
N VAL A 87 5.51 14.67 -10.01
CA VAL A 87 4.18 14.05 -10.16
C VAL A 87 4.27 12.79 -11.01
N LYS A 88 5.03 12.85 -12.11
CA LYS A 88 5.30 11.70 -12.97
C LYS A 88 6.44 10.86 -12.38
N LYS A 89 6.19 9.57 -12.21
CA LYS A 89 7.20 8.61 -11.75
C LYS A 89 8.20 8.27 -12.85
N GLY A 90 9.38 7.82 -12.44
CA GLY A 90 10.44 7.38 -13.34
C GLY A 90 10.08 6.06 -14.02
N ASN A 91 10.92 5.65 -14.97
CA ASN A 91 10.85 4.29 -15.52
C ASN A 91 11.47 3.32 -14.52
N LEU A 92 10.98 2.09 -14.53
CA LEU A 92 11.62 0.98 -13.81
C LEU A 92 13.07 0.80 -14.32
N SER A 93 14.00 0.62 -13.39
CA SER A 93 15.43 0.42 -13.68
C SER A 93 15.96 -0.86 -13.01
N GLU A 94 17.15 -1.28 -13.43
CA GLU A 94 17.84 -2.43 -12.81
C GLU A 94 18.12 -2.20 -11.31
N ALA A 95 18.35 -0.95 -10.90
CA ALA A 95 18.53 -0.61 -9.49
C ALA A 95 17.28 -0.90 -8.65
N ASP A 96 16.08 -0.66 -9.19
CA ASP A 96 14.82 -1.01 -8.52
C ASP A 96 14.69 -2.53 -8.36
N VAL A 97 15.02 -3.29 -9.41
CA VAL A 97 14.94 -4.75 -9.43
C VAL A 97 15.93 -5.38 -8.43
N ASN A 98 17.17 -4.88 -8.38
CA ASN A 98 18.20 -5.37 -7.46
C ASN A 98 17.80 -5.19 -5.98
N ILE A 99 17.14 -4.08 -5.62
CA ILE A 99 16.61 -3.87 -4.27
C ILE A 99 15.59 -4.96 -3.89
N VAL A 100 14.73 -5.35 -4.84
CA VAL A 100 13.75 -6.42 -4.63
C VAL A 100 14.43 -7.79 -4.55
N ILE A 101 15.41 -8.07 -5.41
CA ILE A 101 16.22 -9.30 -5.35
C ILE A 101 16.88 -9.46 -3.97
N ASP A 102 17.48 -8.38 -3.45
CA ASP A 102 18.16 -8.41 -2.16
C ASP A 102 17.18 -8.70 -1.01
N LEU A 103 15.97 -8.13 -1.06
CA LEU A 103 14.92 -8.45 -0.09
C LEU A 103 14.51 -9.92 -0.18
N ILE A 104 14.26 -10.44 -1.39
CA ILE A 104 13.84 -11.84 -1.59
C ILE A 104 14.92 -12.80 -1.08
N LYS A 105 16.20 -12.56 -1.40
CA LYS A 105 17.33 -13.37 -0.91
C LYS A 105 17.45 -13.32 0.62
N THR A 106 17.22 -12.15 1.21
CA THR A 106 17.31 -11.97 2.67
C THR A 106 16.18 -12.70 3.40
N VAL A 107 14.95 -12.63 2.87
CA VAL A 107 13.77 -13.24 3.50
C VAL A 107 13.69 -14.74 3.20
N ASN A 108 14.15 -15.18 2.02
CA ASN A 108 14.00 -16.53 1.49
C ASN A 108 12.55 -17.06 1.62
N PRO A 109 11.55 -16.41 0.98
CA PRO A 109 10.15 -16.68 1.21
C PRO A 109 9.68 -17.97 0.53
N HIS A 110 8.75 -18.68 1.17
CA HIS A 110 7.98 -19.75 0.52
C HIS A 110 6.74 -19.22 -0.21
N GLN A 111 6.31 -17.99 0.11
CA GLN A 111 5.15 -17.35 -0.49
C GLN A 111 5.38 -15.85 -0.64
N ILE A 112 5.10 -15.30 -1.81
CA ILE A 112 5.15 -13.87 -2.11
C ILE A 112 3.75 -13.42 -2.51
N PHE A 113 3.22 -12.37 -1.86
CA PHE A 113 1.92 -11.79 -2.21
C PHE A 113 2.14 -10.44 -2.91
N VAL A 114 1.61 -10.28 -4.12
CA VAL A 114 1.74 -9.06 -4.94
C VAL A 114 0.38 -8.54 -5.39
N ALA A 115 0.27 -7.22 -5.55
CA ALA A 115 -0.94 -6.63 -6.11
C ALA A 115 -0.97 -6.86 -7.63
N GLY A 116 -1.87 -7.72 -8.10
CA GLY A 116 -2.15 -8.00 -9.52
C GLY A 116 -3.17 -7.04 -10.14
N ASP A 117 -3.43 -5.90 -9.49
CA ASP A 117 -4.43 -4.92 -9.94
C ASP A 117 -3.83 -4.01 -11.03
N LEU A 118 -3.95 -4.46 -12.28
CA LEU A 118 -3.49 -3.72 -13.47
C LEU A 118 -4.38 -2.53 -13.84
N ALA A 119 -5.52 -2.36 -13.15
CA ALA A 119 -6.47 -1.26 -13.40
C ALA A 119 -6.18 -0.02 -12.54
N ASP A 120 -5.02 0.05 -11.88
CA ASP A 120 -4.59 1.24 -11.11
C ASP A 120 -4.54 2.50 -12.00
N PRO A 121 -5.34 3.54 -11.71
CA PRO A 121 -5.35 4.79 -12.47
C PRO A 121 -4.02 5.54 -12.41
N HIS A 122 -3.19 5.29 -11.38
CA HIS A 122 -1.88 5.91 -11.24
C HIS A 122 -0.74 5.12 -11.91
N GLY A 123 -1.00 3.90 -12.38
CA GLY A 123 -0.03 3.00 -13.02
C GLY A 123 1.10 2.50 -12.11
N THR A 124 1.13 2.93 -10.86
CA THR A 124 2.19 2.59 -9.89
C THR A 124 2.14 1.12 -9.47
N HIS A 125 0.94 0.52 -9.35
CA HIS A 125 0.80 -0.90 -9.05
C HIS A 125 1.47 -1.76 -10.13
N LYS A 126 1.28 -1.40 -11.41
CA LYS A 126 1.90 -2.11 -12.54
C LYS A 126 3.43 -2.03 -12.49
N VAL A 127 4.00 -0.86 -12.18
CA VAL A 127 5.46 -0.71 -12.08
C VAL A 127 6.02 -1.52 -10.91
N CYS A 128 5.38 -1.48 -9.73
CA CYS A 128 5.78 -2.31 -8.59
C CYS A 128 5.66 -3.81 -8.89
N LEU A 129 4.57 -4.25 -9.53
CA LEU A 129 4.41 -5.64 -9.95
C LEU A 129 5.55 -6.04 -10.88
N ASN A 130 5.83 -5.25 -11.92
CA ASN A 130 6.92 -5.51 -12.85
C ASN A 130 8.28 -5.59 -12.17
N ALA A 131 8.54 -4.77 -11.14
CA ALA A 131 9.79 -4.85 -10.36
C ALA A 131 9.93 -6.21 -9.65
N VAL A 132 8.84 -6.72 -9.07
CA VAL A 132 8.84 -8.03 -8.40
C VAL A 132 8.96 -9.16 -9.42
N LEU A 133 8.24 -9.10 -10.54
CA LEU A 133 8.32 -10.13 -11.59
C LEU A 133 9.73 -10.20 -12.21
N ALA A 134 10.34 -9.05 -12.51
CA ALA A 134 11.71 -9.00 -13.00
C ALA A 134 12.70 -9.60 -11.98
N ALA A 135 12.52 -9.33 -10.68
CA ALA A 135 13.36 -9.92 -9.64
C ALA A 135 13.18 -11.45 -9.54
N ILE A 136 11.97 -11.94 -9.73
CA ILE A 136 11.67 -13.38 -9.77
C ILE A 136 12.36 -14.02 -10.99
N ASP A 137 12.27 -13.41 -12.17
CA ASP A 137 12.88 -13.91 -13.40
C ASP A 137 14.40 -14.04 -13.28
N GLU A 138 15.07 -13.05 -12.67
CA GLU A 138 16.51 -13.07 -12.41
C GLU A 138 16.91 -14.14 -11.37
N LEU A 139 16.05 -14.41 -10.39
CA LEU A 139 16.30 -15.40 -9.34
C LEU A 139 15.97 -16.83 -9.76
N LYS A 140 15.06 -17.02 -10.72
CA LYS A 140 14.59 -18.33 -11.16
C LYS A 140 15.72 -19.31 -11.52
N PRO A 141 16.77 -18.93 -12.29
CA PRO A 141 17.86 -19.85 -12.63
C PRO A 141 18.70 -20.30 -11.42
N THR A 142 18.61 -19.61 -10.29
CA THR A 142 19.41 -19.92 -9.08
C THR A 142 18.81 -21.03 -8.23
N GLY A 143 17.55 -21.42 -8.46
CA GLY A 143 16.82 -22.41 -7.68
C GLY A 143 16.29 -21.91 -6.32
N ILE A 144 16.61 -20.67 -5.91
CA ILE A 144 16.15 -20.13 -4.61
C ILE A 144 14.62 -20.03 -4.49
N LEU A 145 13.91 -19.99 -5.62
CA LEU A 145 12.46 -19.85 -5.68
C LEU A 145 11.74 -21.17 -6.02
N ASP A 146 12.44 -22.31 -6.07
CA ASP A 146 11.85 -23.59 -6.50
C ASP A 146 10.68 -24.04 -5.62
N GLU A 147 10.70 -23.72 -4.33
CA GLU A 147 9.62 -24.00 -3.38
C GLU A 147 8.72 -22.77 -3.10
N CYS A 148 8.97 -21.66 -3.78
CA CYS A 148 8.23 -20.41 -3.57
C CYS A 148 7.01 -20.31 -4.48
N ARG A 149 5.87 -19.89 -3.93
CA ARG A 149 4.66 -19.53 -4.70
C ARG A 149 4.43 -18.03 -4.72
N VAL A 150 3.99 -17.50 -5.86
CA VAL A 150 3.67 -16.08 -6.01
C VAL A 150 2.17 -15.94 -6.19
N TRP A 151 1.51 -15.21 -5.30
CA TRP A 151 0.06 -15.01 -5.25
C TRP A 151 -0.30 -13.56 -5.57
N MET A 152 -1.16 -13.38 -6.56
CA MET A 152 -1.70 -12.10 -6.98
C MET A 152 -3.07 -11.84 -6.35
N TYR A 153 -3.19 -10.70 -5.67
CA TYR A 153 -4.48 -10.20 -5.16
C TYR A 153 -4.89 -8.91 -5.89
N ARG A 154 -6.19 -8.59 -5.87
CA ARG A 154 -6.71 -7.34 -6.42
C ARG A 154 -7.01 -6.31 -5.35
N GLY A 155 -7.09 -5.03 -5.73
CA GLY A 155 -7.51 -3.94 -4.86
C GLY A 155 -8.99 -4.00 -4.50
N ALA A 156 -9.46 -3.06 -3.68
CA ALA A 156 -10.85 -3.03 -3.20
C ALA A 156 -11.91 -2.76 -4.29
N TRP A 157 -11.49 -2.52 -5.54
CA TRP A 157 -12.35 -2.10 -6.65
C TRP A 157 -12.85 -3.24 -7.53
N ALA A 158 -12.02 -4.27 -7.70
CA ALA A 158 -12.32 -5.42 -8.53
C ALA A 158 -11.88 -6.68 -7.80
N GLU A 159 -12.59 -7.76 -8.03
CA GLU A 159 -12.18 -9.10 -7.63
C GLU A 159 -11.86 -9.94 -8.87
N TRP A 160 -11.27 -11.11 -8.66
CA TRP A 160 -11.17 -12.13 -9.70
C TRP A 160 -12.54 -12.75 -9.98
N GLU A 161 -12.80 -13.09 -11.24
CA GLU A 161 -13.93 -13.95 -11.59
C GLU A 161 -13.71 -15.33 -10.96
N ILE A 162 -14.80 -15.97 -10.52
CA ILE A 162 -14.74 -17.16 -9.66
C ILE A 162 -14.01 -18.34 -10.29
N ASP A 163 -14.07 -18.47 -11.62
CA ASP A 163 -13.39 -19.49 -12.42
C ASP A 163 -11.88 -19.27 -12.56
N HIS A 164 -11.39 -18.06 -12.25
CA HIS A 164 -9.96 -17.76 -12.21
C HIS A 164 -9.34 -17.91 -10.82
N ILE A 165 -10.13 -18.03 -9.75
CA ILE A 165 -9.62 -18.09 -8.37
C ILE A 165 -8.90 -19.42 -8.13
N GLU A 166 -7.60 -19.37 -7.80
CA GLU A 166 -6.78 -20.56 -7.52
C GLU A 166 -6.58 -20.80 -6.02
N MET A 167 -6.70 -19.76 -5.19
CA MET A 167 -6.73 -19.87 -3.74
C MET A 167 -7.84 -18.98 -3.17
N ALA A 168 -8.70 -19.58 -2.34
CA ALA A 168 -9.72 -18.89 -1.57
C ALA A 168 -9.44 -19.05 -0.07
N VAL A 169 -9.14 -17.94 0.60
CA VAL A 169 -8.85 -17.93 2.04
C VAL A 169 -10.09 -17.46 2.79
N PRO A 170 -10.75 -18.35 3.57
CA PRO A 170 -11.89 -17.95 4.37
C PRO A 170 -11.46 -17.03 5.52
N ILE A 171 -12.30 -16.02 5.79
CA ILE A 171 -12.11 -15.01 6.82
C ILE A 171 -13.24 -15.14 7.84
N SER A 172 -12.89 -15.24 9.12
CA SER A 172 -13.85 -15.24 10.22
C SER A 172 -14.41 -13.82 10.49
N PRO A 173 -15.56 -13.69 11.17
CA PRO A 173 -16.07 -12.39 11.61
C PRO A 173 -15.05 -11.54 12.37
N GLU A 174 -14.20 -12.16 13.19
CA GLU A 174 -13.15 -11.46 13.92
C GLU A 174 -12.00 -11.00 13.01
N GLN A 175 -11.56 -11.86 12.09
CA GLN A 175 -10.51 -11.51 11.13
C GLN A 175 -10.97 -10.39 10.19
N LEU A 176 -12.25 -10.38 9.77
CA LEU A 176 -12.80 -9.32 8.94
C LEU A 176 -12.84 -7.98 9.67
N ARG A 177 -13.26 -8.00 10.95
CA ARG A 177 -13.18 -6.81 11.82
C ARG A 177 -11.74 -6.32 11.99
N ASN A 178 -10.78 -7.23 12.14
CA ASN A 178 -9.37 -6.88 12.25
C ASN A 178 -8.83 -6.29 10.94
N LYS A 179 -9.20 -6.84 9.78
CA LYS A 179 -8.87 -6.26 8.47
C LYS A 179 -9.39 -4.82 8.36
N ARG A 180 -10.67 -4.59 8.68
CA ARG A 180 -11.25 -3.23 8.71
C ARG A 180 -10.47 -2.29 9.63
N ASN A 181 -10.20 -2.71 10.87
CA ASN A 181 -9.47 -1.89 11.84
C ASN A 181 -8.02 -1.61 11.41
N SER A 182 -7.39 -2.54 10.67
CA SER A 182 -6.07 -2.32 10.06
C SER A 182 -6.14 -1.26 8.97
N ILE A 183 -7.13 -1.34 8.08
CA ILE A 183 -7.36 -0.33 7.03
C ILE A 183 -7.58 1.07 7.65
N LEU A 184 -8.39 1.17 8.71
CA LEU A 184 -8.68 2.42 9.45
C LEU A 184 -7.45 3.12 10.05
N ARG A 185 -6.29 2.46 10.09
CA ARG A 185 -5.03 3.08 10.55
C ARG A 185 -4.38 3.99 9.51
N HIS A 186 -4.76 3.87 8.24
CA HIS A 186 -4.31 4.74 7.16
C HIS A 186 -5.12 6.04 7.09
N GLN A 187 -5.22 6.73 8.22
CA GLN A 187 -6.17 7.83 8.42
C GLN A 187 -5.99 8.99 7.42
N SER A 188 -4.75 9.31 7.07
CA SER A 188 -4.44 10.36 6.09
C SER A 188 -4.86 10.01 4.66
N GLN A 189 -5.18 8.73 4.41
CA GLN A 189 -5.57 8.18 3.11
C GLN A 189 -7.07 7.85 3.03
N MET A 190 -7.86 8.21 4.06
CA MET A 190 -9.27 7.86 4.16
C MET A 190 -10.22 8.87 3.54
N GLU A 191 -9.71 10.00 3.05
CA GLU A 191 -10.49 10.94 2.27
C GLU A 191 -10.95 10.26 0.97
N SER A 192 -12.10 10.70 0.44
CA SER A 192 -12.79 10.13 -0.73
C SER A 192 -11.78 9.72 -1.80
N ALA A 193 -11.55 8.41 -1.93
CA ALA A 193 -10.59 7.90 -2.90
C ALA A 193 -11.00 8.43 -4.28
N PRO A 194 -10.08 9.06 -5.04
CA PRO A 194 -10.40 9.56 -6.37
C PRO A 194 -10.78 8.35 -7.24
N TYR A 195 -12.06 8.26 -7.59
CA TYR A 195 -12.57 7.21 -8.48
C TYR A 195 -13.45 7.78 -9.58
N LEU A 196 -13.53 7.00 -10.65
CA LEU A 196 -14.39 7.12 -11.82
C LEU A 196 -15.86 6.76 -11.50
N GLY A 197 -16.58 7.60 -10.75
CA GLY A 197 -18.04 7.43 -10.60
C GLY A 197 -18.63 7.91 -9.29
N ASN A 198 -19.89 7.55 -9.04
CA ASN A 198 -20.70 8.01 -7.90
C ASN A 198 -20.69 7.05 -6.69
N ASP A 199 -19.65 6.21 -6.52
CA ASP A 199 -19.57 5.30 -5.36
C ASP A 199 -19.00 6.04 -4.13
N GLU A 200 -19.91 6.43 -3.22
CA GLU A 200 -19.60 7.20 -2.01
C GLU A 200 -19.00 6.36 -0.86
N ARG A 201 -18.89 5.04 -1.02
CA ARG A 201 -18.38 4.17 0.05
C ARG A 201 -16.92 4.47 0.37
N LEU A 202 -16.58 4.37 1.65
CA LEU A 202 -15.20 4.41 2.12
C LEU A 202 -14.42 3.17 1.66
N PHE A 203 -13.10 3.29 1.55
CA PHE A 203 -12.25 2.18 1.10
C PHE A 203 -12.44 0.90 1.91
N TRP A 204 -12.57 1.00 3.23
CA TRP A 204 -12.77 -0.18 4.09
C TRP A 204 -14.12 -0.87 3.83
N GLN A 205 -15.18 -0.10 3.51
CA GLN A 205 -16.50 -0.65 3.19
C GLN A 205 -16.44 -1.44 1.90
N ARG A 206 -15.80 -0.88 0.86
CA ARG A 206 -15.58 -1.58 -0.41
C ARG A 206 -14.78 -2.87 -0.22
N SER A 207 -13.70 -2.82 0.55
CA SER A 207 -12.90 -4.01 0.82
C SER A 207 -13.71 -5.08 1.56
N GLU A 208 -14.52 -4.70 2.55
CA GLU A 208 -15.36 -5.62 3.32
C GLU A 208 -16.48 -6.22 2.45
N ASP A 209 -17.21 -5.39 1.72
CA ASP A 209 -18.30 -5.80 0.81
C ASP A 209 -17.79 -6.75 -0.27
N ARG A 210 -16.62 -6.46 -0.86
CA ARG A 210 -15.99 -7.32 -1.86
C ARG A 210 -15.70 -8.71 -1.30
N ASN A 211 -15.10 -8.82 -0.12
CA ASN A 211 -14.83 -10.13 0.47
C ASN A 211 -16.11 -10.90 0.85
N ARG A 212 -17.16 -10.20 1.32
CA ARG A 212 -18.48 -10.79 1.60
C ARG A 212 -19.14 -11.29 0.30
N ALA A 213 -19.03 -10.53 -0.78
CA ALA A 213 -19.55 -10.91 -2.09
C ALA A 213 -18.90 -12.21 -2.61
N THR A 214 -17.57 -12.34 -2.48
CA THR A 214 -16.86 -13.59 -2.81
C THR A 214 -17.38 -14.76 -1.97
N ALA A 215 -17.56 -14.58 -0.66
CA ALA A 215 -18.11 -15.63 0.20
C ALA A 215 -19.54 -16.04 -0.20
N MET A 216 -20.39 -15.07 -0.56
CA MET A 216 -21.75 -15.33 -1.02
C MET A 216 -21.78 -16.07 -2.36
N LEU A 217 -20.86 -15.76 -3.29
CA LEU A 217 -20.71 -16.50 -4.54
C LEU A 217 -20.36 -17.97 -4.28
N TYR A 218 -19.39 -18.25 -3.40
CA TYR A 218 -19.02 -19.61 -3.02
C TYR A 218 -20.20 -20.36 -2.36
N GLN A 219 -20.94 -19.69 -1.46
CA GLN A 219 -22.13 -20.26 -0.85
C GLN A 219 -23.21 -20.60 -1.87
N ASN A 220 -23.45 -19.74 -2.86
CA ASN A 220 -24.43 -19.97 -3.92
C ASN A 220 -24.05 -21.14 -4.85
N LEU A 221 -22.75 -21.47 -4.93
CA LEU A 221 -22.26 -22.68 -5.60
C LEU A 221 -22.40 -23.96 -4.75
N GLY A 222 -22.91 -23.84 -3.52
CA GLY A 222 -23.10 -24.97 -2.59
C GLY A 222 -21.88 -25.28 -1.72
N LEU A 223 -20.88 -24.39 -1.67
CA LEU A 223 -19.72 -24.54 -0.78
C LEU A 223 -20.02 -24.03 0.63
N ALA A 224 -19.09 -24.28 1.56
CA ALA A 224 -19.21 -23.85 2.96
C ALA A 224 -19.40 -22.32 3.07
N SER A 225 -20.27 -21.92 3.98
CA SER A 225 -20.56 -20.50 4.26
C SER A 225 -19.49 -19.91 5.19
N TYR A 226 -18.95 -18.75 4.80
CA TYR A 226 -17.98 -17.98 5.56
C TYR A 226 -18.42 -16.52 5.63
N GLU A 227 -17.91 -15.76 6.60
CA GLU A 227 -18.22 -14.32 6.69
C GLU A 227 -17.69 -13.57 5.47
N ALA A 228 -16.48 -13.92 5.03
CA ALA A 228 -15.78 -13.29 3.94
C ALA A 228 -14.74 -14.26 3.34
N ILE A 229 -14.36 -14.04 2.08
CA ILE A 229 -13.29 -14.78 1.41
C ILE A 229 -12.34 -13.78 0.73
N GLU A 230 -11.04 -14.00 0.87
CA GLU A 230 -10.00 -13.35 0.06
C GLU A 230 -9.55 -14.30 -1.05
N ALA A 231 -9.43 -13.77 -2.27
CA ALA A 231 -9.12 -14.56 -3.46
C ALA A 231 -7.73 -14.22 -3.99
N PHE A 232 -7.01 -15.25 -4.44
CA PHE A 232 -5.70 -15.12 -5.05
C PHE A 232 -5.60 -15.97 -6.32
N VAL A 233 -4.78 -15.47 -7.25
CA VAL A 233 -4.37 -16.16 -8.48
C VAL A 233 -2.86 -16.36 -8.43
N GLU A 234 -2.39 -17.56 -8.72
CA GLU A 234 -0.98 -17.89 -8.75
C GLU A 234 -0.33 -17.31 -10.02
N TYR A 235 0.78 -16.59 -9.83
CA TYR A 235 1.67 -16.26 -10.93
C TYR A 235 2.61 -17.44 -11.17
N LYS A 236 2.49 -18.06 -12.34
CA LYS A 236 3.35 -19.16 -12.79
C LYS A 236 4.57 -18.57 -13.50
N PHE A 237 5.77 -18.83 -12.97
CA PHE A 237 7.03 -18.33 -13.52
C PHE A 237 7.96 -19.44 -13.96
#